data_AF-A0A2R5FPF6-F1
#
_entry.id   AF-A0A2R5FPF6-F1
#
_cell.length_a   1.000
_cell.length_b   1.000
_cell.length_c   1.000
_cell.angle_alpha   90.00
_cell.angle_beta   90.00
_cell.angle_gamma   90.00
#
_symmetry.space_group_name_H-M   'P 1'
#
loop_
_entity.id
_entity.type
_entity.pdbx_description
1 polymer ?
#
loop_
_entity_poly.entity_id
_entity_poly.type
_entity_poly.pdbx_seq_one_letter_code
_entity_poly.pdbx_strand_id
1 'polypeptide(L)' 'MLASAEYRFPVLPIVGGVLFADFASDLGSGDTVLGDPAGVRGKAGYGFGYGTGVRLNSPLGLIRADYGINELWGFKSPAR' A
#
# COMPACT_ATOMS: atom_id res chain seq x y z
N MET A 1 11.54 -1.18 0.48
CA MET A 1 11.14 -1.04 1.90
C MET A 1 9.65 -0.89 1.92
N LEU A 2 8.98 -1.53 2.89
CA LEU A 2 7.54 -1.45 3.10
C LEU A 2 7.29 -1.12 4.57
N ALA A 3 6.39 -0.18 4.83
CA ALA A 3 5.89 0.15 6.15
C ALA A 3 4.35 0.18 6.09
N SER A 4 3.67 -0.33 7.11
CA SER A 4 2.21 -0.39 7.17
C SER A 4 1.74 -0.05 8.58
N ALA A 5 0.63 0.68 8.66
CA ALA A 5 -0.09 0.98 9.88
C ALA A 5 -1.55 0.54 9.71
N GLU A 6 -2.05 -0.25 10.66
CA GLU A 6 -3.45 -0.67 10.69
C GLU A 6 -4.11 -0.24 12.01
N TYR A 7 -5.32 0.31 11.92
CA TYR A 7 -6.19 0.54 13.05
C TYR A 7 -7.45 -0.31 12.92
N ARG A 8 -7.72 -1.15 13.92
CA ARG A 8 -8.84 -2.10 13.92
C ARG A 8 -9.82 -1.74 15.02
N PHE A 9 -11.10 -1.71 14.70
CA PHE A 9 -12.15 -1.36 15.65
C PHE A 9 -13.36 -2.30 15.53
N PRO A 10 -14.01 -2.65 16.65
CA PRO A 10 -15.22 -3.45 16.62
C PRO A 10 -16.40 -2.62 16.08
N VAL A 11 -17.24 -3.23 15.26
CA VAL A 11 -18.52 -2.64 14.79
C VAL A 11 -19.69 -3.41 15.42
N LEU A 12 -19.65 -4.75 15.33
CA LEU A 12 -20.56 -5.70 15.96
C LEU A 12 -19.75 -6.88 16.52
N PRO A 13 -20.33 -7.76 17.37
CA PRO A 13 -19.60 -8.91 17.93
C PRO A 13 -18.94 -9.81 16.88
N ILE A 14 -19.53 -9.90 15.68
CA ILE A 14 -19.00 -10.67 14.56
C ILE A 14 -18.45 -9.81 13.42
N VAL A 15 -18.55 -8.47 13.49
CA VAL A 15 -18.10 -7.54 12.44
C VAL A 15 -17.07 -6.56 12.99
N GLY A 16 -15.89 -6.53 12.39
CA GLY A 16 -14.85 -5.54 12.67
C GLY A 16 -14.58 -4.64 11.47
N GLY A 17 -14.22 -3.38 11.74
CA GLY A 17 -13.69 -2.46 10.76
C GLY A 17 -12.16 -2.40 10.84
N VAL A 18 -11.53 -2.03 9.73
CA VAL A 18 -10.11 -1.69 9.66
C VAL A 18 -9.91 -0.40 8.86
N LEU A 19 -8.98 0.43 9.32
CA LEU A 19 -8.33 1.47 8.53
C LEU A 19 -6.88 1.05 8.35
N PHE A 20 -6.34 1.25 7.16
CA PHE A 20 -4.95 0.93 6.89
C PHE A 20 -4.29 2.03 6.07
N ALA A 21 -2.98 2.16 6.25
CA ALA A 21 -2.11 3.02 5.47
C ALA A 21 -0.78 2.31 5.23
N ASP A 22 -0.30 2.32 4.00
CA ASP A 22 0.89 1.62 3.54
C ASP A 22 1.83 2.59 2.83
N PHE A 23 3.13 2.42 3.05
CA PHE A 23 4.19 3.16 2.36
C PHE A 23 5.22 2.18 1.79
N ALA A 24 5.57 2.36 0.53
CA ALA A 24 6.55 1.55 -0.18
C ALA A 24 7.62 2.44 -0.81
N SER A 25 8.88 1.98 -0.84
CA SER A 25 9.96 2.59 -1.62
C SER A 25 10.88 1.54 -2.23
N ASP A 26 11.40 1.83 -3.42
CA ASP A 26 12.44 1.05 -4.10
C ASP A 26 13.86 1.28 -3.54
N LEU A 27 14.01 2.12 -2.50
CA LEU A 27 15.27 2.56 -1.90
C LEU A 27 16.26 3.17 -2.91
N GLY A 28 15.78 3.78 -4.00
CA GLY A 28 16.66 4.34 -5.02
C GLY A 28 17.35 3.28 -5.87
N SER A 29 16.80 2.06 -5.95
CA SER A 29 17.32 1.02 -6.86
C SER A 29 16.83 1.17 -8.30
N GLY A 30 15.85 2.04 -8.58
CA GLY A 30 15.20 2.15 -9.88
C GLY A 30 16.14 2.47 -11.06
N ASP A 31 17.20 3.24 -10.81
CA ASP A 31 18.19 3.68 -11.80
C ASP A 31 19.52 2.91 -11.73
N THR A 32 19.64 1.94 -10.80
CA THR A 32 20.89 1.18 -10.58
C THR A 32 21.24 0.21 -11.72
N VAL A 33 20.31 0.00 -12.66
CA VAL A 33 20.51 -0.81 -13.85
C VAL A 33 20.92 0.10 -15.01
N LEU A 34 21.97 -0.30 -15.73
CA LEU A 34 22.44 0.41 -16.93
C LEU A 34 21.26 0.65 -17.91
N GLY A 35 21.00 1.92 -18.23
CA GLY A 35 19.88 2.34 -19.07
C GLY A 35 18.65 2.85 -18.34
N ASP A 36 18.68 2.99 -17.01
CA ASP A 36 17.63 3.60 -16.16
C ASP A 36 16.20 3.17 -16.54
N PRO A 37 15.88 1.87 -16.43
CA PRO A 37 14.58 1.37 -16.85
C PRO A 37 13.41 1.93 -16.02
N ALA A 38 13.64 2.32 -14.77
CA ALA A 38 12.61 2.93 -13.93
C ALA A 38 12.34 4.39 -14.33
N GLY A 39 13.37 5.18 -14.58
CA GLY A 39 13.26 6.56 -15.06
C GLY A 39 12.65 6.63 -16.46
N VAL A 40 13.06 5.75 -17.38
CA VAL A 40 12.48 5.64 -18.75
C VAL A 40 10.97 5.35 -18.70
N ARG A 41 10.52 4.55 -17.72
CA ARG A 41 9.10 4.20 -17.55
C ARG A 41 8.35 5.17 -16.64
N GLY A 42 9.02 6.21 -16.12
CA GLY A 42 8.44 7.16 -15.19
C GLY A 42 7.88 6.51 -13.92
N LYS A 43 8.49 5.40 -13.46
CA LYS A 43 8.08 4.75 -12.21
C LYS A 43 8.51 5.61 -11.02
N ALA A 44 7.58 5.87 -10.11
CA ALA A 44 7.91 6.52 -8.86
C ALA A 44 8.76 5.57 -7.98
N GLY A 45 9.79 6.11 -7.33
CA GLY A 45 10.63 5.35 -6.39
C GLY A 45 9.99 5.13 -5.02
N TYR A 46 8.78 5.64 -4.82
CA TYR A 46 7.97 5.43 -3.63
C TYR A 46 6.48 5.53 -3.95
N GLY A 47 5.65 5.01 -3.06
CA GLY A 47 4.21 5.02 -3.17
C GLY A 47 3.55 4.98 -1.79
N PHE A 48 2.39 5.60 -1.69
CA PHE A 48 1.56 5.60 -0.49
C PHE A 48 0.16 5.07 -0.83
N GLY A 49 -0.37 4.22 0.01
CA GLY A 49 -1.72 3.69 -0.10
C GLY A 49 -2.46 3.86 1.21
N TYR A 50 -3.76 4.04 1.15
CA TYR A 50 -4.61 4.00 2.33
C TYR A 50 -5.97 3.42 1.98
N GLY A 51 -6.67 2.95 2.99
CA GLY A 51 -7.99 2.37 2.78
C GLY A 51 -8.70 1.96 4.04
N THR A 52 -9.83 1.32 3.82
CA THR A 52 -10.67 0.77 4.86
C THR A 52 -11.11 -0.63 4.50
N GLY A 53 -11.50 -1.42 5.47
CA GLY A 53 -12.03 -2.75 5.22
C GLY A 53 -13.00 -3.20 6.29
N VAL A 54 -13.72 -4.26 5.97
CA VAL A 54 -14.65 -4.94 6.83
C VAL A 54 -14.21 -6.38 6.99
N ARG A 55 -14.36 -6.88 8.21
CA ARG A 55 -14.02 -8.24 8.60
C ARG A 55 -15.23 -8.87 9.26
N LEU A 56 -15.64 -10.02 8.74
CA LEU A 56 -16.74 -10.80 9.26
C LEU A 56 -16.18 -12.11 9.81
N ASN A 57 -16.34 -12.32 11.11
CA ASN A 57 -15.96 -13.57 11.75
C ASN A 57 -17.14 -14.54 11.65
N SER A 58 -17.05 -15.48 10.70
CA SER A 58 -18.10 -16.45 10.42
C SER A 58 -17.72 -17.85 10.90
N PRO A 59 -18.68 -18.77 11.09
CA PRO A 59 -18.38 -20.18 11.39
C PRO A 59 -17.53 -20.87 10.32
N LEU A 60 -17.50 -20.36 9.09
CA LEU A 60 -16.70 -20.88 7.97
C LEU A 60 -15.29 -20.28 7.91
N GLY A 61 -14.96 -19.37 8.84
CA GLY A 61 -13.68 -18.65 8.90
C GLY A 61 -13.84 -17.14 8.75
N LEU A 62 -12.70 -16.46 8.74
CA LEU A 62 -12.62 -15.02 8.60
C LEU A 62 -12.86 -14.61 7.14
N ILE A 63 -13.91 -13.84 6.91
CA ILE A 63 -14.14 -13.17 5.63
C ILE A 63 -13.64 -11.73 5.74
N ARG A 64 -12.87 -11.28 4.76
CA ARG A 64 -12.31 -9.92 4.72
C ARG A 64 -12.56 -9.29 3.35
N ALA A 65 -12.98 -8.03 3.37
CA ALA A 65 -13.06 -7.18 2.19
C ALA A 65 -12.41 -5.85 2.52
N ASP A 66 -11.42 -5.44 1.73
CA ASP A 66 -10.73 -4.16 1.89
C ASP A 66 -10.91 -3.33 0.62
N TYR A 67 -11.12 -2.03 0.79
CA TYR A 67 -11.15 -1.03 -0.26
C TYR A 67 -10.01 -0.04 -0.03
N GLY A 68 -9.08 0.01 -0.98
CA GLY A 68 -7.89 0.84 -0.91
C GLY A 68 -7.77 1.78 -2.09
N ILE A 69 -7.24 2.97 -1.82
CA ILE A 69 -6.82 3.97 -2.80
C ILE A 69 -5.30 4.02 -2.75
N ASN A 70 -4.67 3.90 -3.91
CA ASN A 70 -3.24 4.04 -4.05
C ASN A 70 -2.94 5.39 -4.69
N GLU A 71 -2.34 6.29 -3.92
CA GLU A 71 -1.84 7.56 -4.43
C GLU A 71 -0.34 7.42 -4.69
N LEU A 72 0.00 7.37 -5.97
CA LEU A 72 1.39 7.45 -6.41
C LEU A 72 1.85 8.91 -6.29
N TRP A 73 2.09 9.38 -5.05
CA TRP A 73 2.90 10.56 -4.84
C TRP A 73 4.31 10.20 -5.30
N GLY A 74 4.70 10.59 -6.50
CA GLY A 74 6.00 10.24 -7.06
C GLY A 74 6.76 11.48 -7.47
N PHE A 75 7.68 11.96 -6.64
CA PHE A 75 8.84 12.66 -7.20
C PHE A 75 9.59 11.64 -8.05
N LYS A 76 9.69 11.94 -9.35
CA LYS A 76 10.60 11.22 -10.23
C LYS A 76 12.01 11.40 -9.67
N SER A 77 12.70 10.31 -9.41
CA SER A 77 14.15 10.36 -9.25
C SER A 77 14.71 11.07 -10.49
N PRO A 78 15.48 12.16 -10.34
CA PRO A 78 16.10 12.80 -11.48
C PRO A 78 17.05 11.78 -12.11
N ALA A 79 16.79 11.42 -13.37
CA ALA A 79 17.74 10.66 -14.17
C ALA A 79 19.07 11.42 -14.17
N ARG A 80 20.15 10.77 -13.73
CA ARG A 80 21.50 11.31 -13.82
C ARG A 80 22.09 11.08 -15.21
#